data_AF-A0A5P9F1W3-F1
#
_entry.id   AF-A0A5P9F1W3-F1
#
_cell.length_a   1.000
_cell.length_b   1.000
_cell.length_c   1.000
_cell.angle_alpha   90.00
_cell.angle_beta   90.00
_cell.angle_gamma   90.00
#
_symmetry.space_group_name_H-M   'P 1'
#
loop_
_entity.id
_entity.type
_entity.pdbx_description
1 polymer ?
#
loop_
_entity_poly.entity_id
_entity_poly.type
_entity_poly.pdbx_seq_one_letter_code
_entity_poly.pdbx_strand_id
1 'polypeptide(L)'
;MLSEDGAFGGLAPDSPVFLSLKGKQWRKLSFNFKKYPDADGNIKTTLVCGSLENLARDLIKQAGIHGGSSHSGRRSLASWMDRKGFDLQLIQDILGHSTADMTLIYIDPWEKRIKEAFKNSCLGLKLLEFHQELR
;
A
#
# COMPACT_ATOMS: atom_id res chain seq x y z
N MET A 1 16.44 -5.86 -24.07
CA MET A 1 16.42 -7.23 -23.52
C MET A 1 17.85 -7.68 -23.38
N LEU A 2 18.27 -7.96 -22.14
CA LEU A 2 19.59 -8.32 -21.62
C LEU A 2 20.80 -7.41 -21.94
N SER A 3 21.57 -7.08 -20.91
CA SER A 3 22.82 -6.31 -21.02
C SER A 3 23.97 -7.21 -21.48
N GLU A 4 24.86 -6.72 -22.33
CA GLU A 4 26.04 -7.47 -22.78
C GLU A 4 27.09 -7.68 -21.67
N ASP A 5 27.16 -6.76 -20.70
CA ASP A 5 28.16 -6.72 -19.63
C ASP A 5 27.63 -7.19 -18.26
N GLY A 6 26.35 -7.57 -18.18
CA GLY A 6 25.67 -7.93 -16.94
C GLY A 6 25.29 -6.74 -16.05
N ALA A 7 25.48 -5.50 -16.50
CA ALA A 7 25.06 -4.31 -15.77
C ALA A 7 23.53 -4.27 -15.59
N PHE A 8 23.06 -3.43 -14.66
CA PHE A 8 21.63 -3.25 -14.36
C PHE A 8 20.90 -4.57 -14.02
N GLY A 9 21.59 -5.49 -13.33
CA GLY A 9 21.03 -6.81 -12.98
C GLY A 9 20.81 -7.71 -14.19
N GLY A 10 21.62 -7.54 -15.24
CA GLY A 10 21.53 -8.32 -16.47
C GLY A 10 20.54 -7.76 -17.49
N LEU A 11 19.91 -6.60 -17.26
CA LEU A 11 18.93 -6.00 -18.18
C LEU A 11 19.57 -4.92 -19.03
N ALA A 12 19.24 -4.87 -20.33
CA ALA A 12 19.74 -3.80 -21.20
C ALA A 12 19.22 -2.43 -20.71
N PRO A 13 20.09 -1.41 -20.53
CA PRO A 13 19.71 -0.14 -19.92
C PRO A 13 18.71 0.69 -20.74
N ASP A 14 18.71 0.52 -22.05
CA ASP A 14 17.79 1.16 -22.99
C ASP A 14 16.48 0.38 -23.18
N SER A 15 16.39 -0.83 -22.63
CA SER A 15 15.21 -1.67 -22.70
C SER A 15 14.14 -1.16 -21.74
N PRO A 16 12.87 -1.10 -22.16
CA PRO A 16 11.79 -0.91 -21.22
C PRO A 16 11.75 -2.09 -20.24
N VAL A 17 11.93 -1.81 -18.94
CA VAL A 17 11.84 -2.81 -17.87
C VAL A 17 10.40 -3.34 -17.75
N PHE A 18 9.44 -2.44 -17.87
CA PHE A 18 8.01 -2.77 -17.84
C PHE A 18 7.44 -2.70 -19.24
N LEU A 19 6.96 -3.84 -19.72
CA LEU A 19 6.28 -3.94 -21.00
C LEU A 19 4.80 -3.61 -20.81
N SER A 20 4.29 -2.66 -21.58
CA SER A 20 2.87 -2.27 -21.56
C SER A 20 2.28 -2.44 -22.94
N LEU A 21 1.28 -3.32 -23.09
CA LEU A 21 0.52 -3.46 -24.33
C LEU A 21 -0.85 -2.81 -24.13
N LYS A 22 -1.29 -2.00 -25.10
CA LYS A 22 -2.65 -1.46 -25.10
C LYS A 22 -3.23 -1.52 -26.49
N GLY A 23 -4.28 -2.34 -26.64
CA GLY A 23 -4.76 -2.76 -27.94
C GLY A 23 -3.72 -3.61 -28.65
N LYS A 24 -3.36 -3.23 -29.89
CA LYS A 24 -2.35 -3.93 -30.71
C LYS A 24 -0.96 -3.27 -30.69
N GLN A 25 -0.75 -2.28 -29.80
CA GLN A 25 0.48 -1.48 -29.79
C GLN A 25 1.20 -1.55 -28.44
N TRP A 26 2.51 -1.72 -28.50
CA TRP A 26 3.41 -1.56 -27.35
C TRP A 26 3.53 -0.08 -26.98
N ARG A 27 3.42 0.22 -25.70
CA ARG A 27 3.54 1.57 -25.15
C ARG A 27 4.82 1.71 -24.35
N LYS A 28 5.55 2.79 -24.63
CA LYS A 28 6.60 3.28 -23.73
C LYS A 28 5.95 3.99 -22.56
N LEU A 29 6.49 3.77 -21.37
CA LEU A 29 6.11 4.52 -20.19
C LEU A 29 6.67 5.94 -20.29
N SER A 30 5.79 6.92 -20.11
CA SER A 30 6.13 8.34 -20.07
C SER A 30 6.12 8.90 -18.66
N PHE A 31 7.09 9.76 -18.39
CA PHE A 31 7.13 10.62 -17.21
C PHE A 31 6.46 11.96 -17.51
N ASN A 32 5.78 12.52 -16.52
CA ASN A 32 5.11 13.80 -16.59
C ASN A 32 5.37 14.57 -15.29
N PHE A 33 5.40 15.90 -15.36
CA PHE A 33 5.48 16.73 -14.17
C PHE A 33 4.10 16.86 -13.53
N LYS A 34 3.98 16.52 -12.25
CA LYS A 34 2.81 16.84 -11.41
C LYS A 34 3.19 17.93 -10.41
N LYS A 35 2.28 18.89 -10.24
CA LYS A 35 2.43 20.01 -9.31
C LYS A 35 1.52 19.78 -8.11
N TYR A 36 2.07 19.90 -6.91
CA TYR A 36 1.35 19.74 -5.65
C TYR A 36 1.61 20.97 -4.77
N PRO A 37 0.59 21.53 -4.11
CA PRO A 37 0.83 22.48 -3.04
C PRO A 37 1.47 21.75 -1.86
N ASP A 38 2.51 22.33 -1.27
CA ASP A 38 3.03 21.90 0.02
C ASP A 38 2.21 22.49 1.19
N ALA A 39 2.59 22.15 2.42
CA ALA A 39 1.93 22.64 3.63
C ALA A 39 2.06 24.17 3.82
N ASP A 40 3.09 24.76 3.23
CA ASP A 40 3.40 26.19 3.32
C ASP A 40 2.83 26.99 2.13
N GLY A 41 2.12 26.32 1.21
CA GLY A 41 1.50 26.92 0.03
C GLY A 41 2.40 27.04 -1.21
N ASN A 42 3.66 26.56 -1.17
CA ASN A 42 4.53 26.54 -2.35
C ASN A 42 4.18 25.39 -3.29
N ILE A 43 4.48 25.57 -4.57
CA ILE A 43 4.23 24.55 -5.60
C ILE A 43 5.43 23.61 -5.71
N LYS A 44 5.29 22.40 -5.18
CA LYS A 44 6.25 21.30 -5.39
C LYS A 44 5.99 20.63 -6.73
N THR A 45 6.99 20.68 -7.62
CA THR A 45 6.94 19.99 -8.91
C THR A 45 7.67 18.65 -8.78
N THR A 46 6.97 17.56 -9.04
CA THR A 46 7.50 16.19 -8.96
C THR A 46 7.39 15.52 -10.32
N LEU A 47 8.48 14.91 -10.79
CA LEU A 47 8.45 14.06 -11.97
C LEU A 47 7.84 12.71 -11.60
N VAL A 48 6.74 12.32 -12.25
CA VAL A 48 6.03 11.07 -11.98
C VAL A 48 5.82 10.25 -13.24
N CYS A 49 5.83 8.92 -13.11
CA CYS A 49 5.49 8.03 -14.21
C CYS A 49 3.97 7.75 -14.23
N GLY A 50 3.17 8.73 -14.65
CA GLY A 50 1.70 8.60 -14.68
C GLY A 50 1.20 7.46 -15.58
N SER A 51 1.96 7.12 -16.63
CA SER A 51 1.66 5.98 -17.50
C SER A 51 1.78 4.63 -16.77
N LEU A 52 2.80 4.46 -15.91
CA LEU A 52 2.95 3.27 -15.06
C LEU A 52 1.85 3.20 -13.99
N GLU A 53 1.51 4.33 -13.38
CA GLU A 53 0.41 4.42 -12.41
C GLU A 53 -0.92 3.95 -13.03
N ASN A 54 -1.21 4.38 -14.25
CA ASN A 54 -2.39 3.96 -15.00
C ASN A 54 -2.35 2.48 -15.38
N LEU A 55 -1.19 1.97 -15.79
CA LEU A 55 -1.02 0.55 -16.08
C LEU A 55 -1.34 -0.31 -14.84
N ALA A 56 -0.77 0.05 -13.68
CA ALA A 56 -1.04 -0.67 -12.42
C ALA A 56 -2.53 -0.64 -12.05
N ARG A 57 -3.18 0.52 -12.19
CA ARG A 57 -4.63 0.67 -11.95
C ARG A 57 -5.47 -0.20 -12.90
N ASP A 58 -5.11 -0.23 -14.18
CA ASP A 58 -5.81 -1.04 -15.18
C ASP A 58 -5.67 -2.55 -14.89
N LEU A 59 -4.48 -3.01 -14.47
CA LEU A 59 -4.26 -4.40 -14.06
C LEU A 59 -5.12 -4.77 -12.84
N ILE A 60 -5.14 -3.92 -11.82
CA ILE A 60 -5.96 -4.12 -10.62
C ILE A 60 -7.45 -4.17 -10.97
N LYS A 61 -7.91 -3.25 -11.84
CA LYS A 61 -9.29 -3.24 -12.33
C LYS A 61 -9.65 -4.50 -13.13
N GLN A 62 -8.74 -4.98 -13.98
CA GLN A 62 -8.94 -6.21 -14.76
C GLN A 62 -9.00 -7.46 -13.87
N ALA A 63 -8.37 -7.44 -12.70
CA ALA A 63 -8.52 -8.48 -11.68
C ALA A 63 -9.87 -8.42 -10.93
N GLY A 64 -10.78 -7.53 -11.33
CA GLY A 64 -12.11 -7.36 -10.70
C GLY A 64 -12.12 -6.44 -9.48
N ILE A 65 -11.00 -5.77 -9.15
CA ILE A 65 -10.92 -4.87 -8.00
C ILE A 65 -11.19 -3.44 -8.48
N HIS A 66 -12.40 -2.95 -8.18
CA HIS A 66 -12.81 -1.58 -8.51
C HIS A 66 -12.26 -0.57 -7.49
N GLY A 67 -11.82 0.60 -7.96
CA GLY A 67 -11.27 1.66 -7.10
C GLY A 67 -9.84 1.38 -6.59
N GLY A 68 -9.25 0.25 -6.95
CA GLY A 68 -7.88 -0.10 -6.54
C GLY A 68 -6.80 0.74 -7.23
N SER A 69 -5.67 0.88 -6.56
CA SER A 69 -4.48 1.61 -7.01
C SER A 69 -3.21 1.01 -6.40
N SER A 70 -2.04 1.47 -6.84
CA SER A 70 -0.76 1.11 -6.19
C SER A 70 -0.75 1.50 -4.70
N HIS A 71 -1.34 2.65 -4.36
CA HIS A 71 -1.43 3.12 -2.98
C HIS A 71 -2.34 2.23 -2.12
N SER A 72 -3.51 1.82 -2.63
CA SER A 72 -4.36 0.88 -1.90
C SER A 72 -3.67 -0.48 -1.73
N GLY A 73 -2.95 -0.96 -2.74
CA GLY A 73 -2.15 -2.18 -2.63
C GLY A 73 -1.09 -2.09 -1.54
N ARG A 74 -0.41 -0.95 -1.43
CA ARG A 74 0.56 -0.68 -0.35
C ARG A 74 -0.08 -0.68 1.04
N ARG A 75 -1.28 -0.10 1.20
CA ARG A 75 -2.06 -0.21 2.46
C ARG A 75 -2.47 -1.65 2.75
N SER A 76 -2.96 -2.38 1.75
CA SER A 76 -3.34 -3.79 1.91
C SER A 76 -2.16 -4.66 2.34
N LEU A 77 -0.95 -4.42 1.81
CA LEU A 77 0.27 -5.10 2.25
C LEU A 77 0.55 -4.87 3.73
N ALA A 78 0.51 -3.61 4.19
CA ALA A 78 0.75 -3.25 5.58
C ALA A 78 -0.24 -3.95 6.52
N SER A 79 -1.54 -3.82 6.24
CA SER A 79 -2.61 -4.49 6.98
C SER A 79 -2.45 -6.02 6.99
N TRP A 80 -2.00 -6.62 5.88
CA TRP A 80 -1.78 -8.06 5.80
C TRP A 80 -0.60 -8.53 6.65
N MET A 81 0.51 -7.76 6.63
CA MET A 81 1.68 -8.07 7.45
C MET A 81 1.36 -7.96 8.95
N ASP A 82 0.68 -6.89 9.35
CA ASP A 82 0.24 -6.71 10.74
C ASP A 82 -0.66 -7.88 11.20
N ARG A 83 -1.62 -8.30 10.38
CA ARG A 83 -2.52 -9.44 10.68
C ARG A 83 -1.78 -10.77 10.78
N LYS A 84 -0.64 -10.92 10.10
CA LYS A 84 0.25 -12.08 10.23
C LYS A 84 1.15 -12.02 11.46
N GLY A 85 1.13 -10.93 12.21
CA GLY A 85 1.93 -10.76 13.42
C GLY A 85 3.38 -10.36 13.17
N PHE A 86 3.68 -9.80 11.98
CA PHE A 86 4.99 -9.17 11.76
C PHE A 86 5.13 -7.92 12.62
N ASP A 87 6.36 -7.64 13.07
CA ASP A 87 6.64 -6.48 13.90
C ASP A 87 6.49 -5.16 13.11
N LEU A 88 6.19 -4.08 13.85
CA LEU A 88 5.92 -2.77 13.24
C LEU A 88 7.16 -2.19 12.54
N GLN A 89 8.35 -2.49 13.04
CA GLN A 89 9.61 -1.97 12.48
C GLN A 89 9.86 -2.55 11.08
N LEU A 90 9.66 -3.85 10.90
CA LEU A 90 9.76 -4.55 9.63
C LEU A 90 8.74 -4.00 8.62
N ILE A 91 7.51 -3.78 9.06
CA ILE A 91 6.48 -3.18 8.19
C ILE A 91 6.91 -1.76 7.79
N GLN A 92 7.43 -0.96 8.73
CA GLN A 92 7.94 0.39 8.47
C GLN A 92 9.08 0.36 7.43
N ASP A 93 10.04 -0.56 7.60
CA ASP A 93 11.21 -0.69 6.72
C ASP A 93 10.79 -1.10 5.30
N ILE A 94 9.85 -2.04 5.17
CA ILE A 94 9.32 -2.49 3.86
C ILE A 94 8.56 -1.37 3.15
N LEU A 95 7.80 -0.57 3.90
CA LEU A 95 7.11 0.58 3.33
C LEU A 95 8.08 1.75 3.05
N GLY A 96 9.25 1.77 3.67
CA GLY A 96 10.18 2.89 3.60
C GLY A 96 9.59 4.15 4.24
N HIS A 97 8.88 4.01 5.37
CA HIS A 97 8.41 5.13 6.15
C HIS A 97 9.47 5.62 7.13
N SER A 98 9.56 6.93 7.32
CA SER A 98 10.53 7.53 8.25
C SER A 98 10.12 7.41 9.72
N THR A 99 8.83 7.24 10.00
CA THR A 99 8.31 7.13 11.37
C THR A 99 7.26 6.03 11.49
N ALA A 100 7.10 5.51 12.71
CA ALA A 100 6.08 4.52 13.03
C ALA A 100 4.66 5.07 12.79
N ASP A 101 4.41 6.34 13.09
CA ASP A 101 3.11 6.99 12.90
C ASP A 101 2.64 6.93 11.44
N MET A 102 3.54 7.13 10.48
CA MET A 102 3.22 6.98 9.05
C MET A 102 2.78 5.55 8.73
N THR A 103 3.44 4.55 9.33
CA THR A 103 3.10 3.14 9.14
C THR A 103 1.75 2.79 9.74
N LEU A 104 1.43 3.33 10.92
CA LEU A 104 0.15 3.08 11.59
C LEU A 104 -1.03 3.57 10.76
N ILE A 105 -0.90 4.68 10.01
CA ILE A 105 -1.95 5.17 9.09
C ILE A 105 -2.26 4.14 7.96
N TYR A 106 -1.30 3.30 7.60
CA TYR A 106 -1.47 2.28 6.56
C TYR A 106 -2.10 0.99 7.08
N ILE A 107 -2.12 0.75 8.39
CA ILE A 107 -2.64 -0.47 9.00
C ILE A 107 -4.11 -0.26 9.38
N ASP A 108 -4.99 -1.06 8.77
CA ASP A 108 -6.41 -1.02 9.09
C ASP A 108 -6.70 -1.75 10.42
N PRO A 109 -7.59 -1.22 11.28
CA PRO A 109 -8.03 -1.89 12.48
C PRO A 109 -8.53 -3.31 12.20
N TRP A 110 -8.19 -4.25 13.08
CA TRP A 110 -8.59 -5.64 12.93
C TRP A 110 -9.49 -6.09 14.08
N GLU A 111 -10.79 -6.16 13.80
CA GLU A 111 -11.84 -6.43 14.78
C GLU A 111 -11.59 -7.71 15.59
N LYS A 112 -11.07 -8.77 14.96
CA LYS A 112 -10.77 -10.03 15.66
C LYS A 112 -9.75 -9.82 16.79
N ARG A 113 -8.65 -9.12 16.52
CA ARG A 113 -7.62 -8.80 17.53
C ARG A 113 -8.17 -7.88 18.60
N ILE A 114 -9.00 -6.90 18.24
CA ILE A 114 -9.64 -5.99 19.19
C ILE A 114 -10.55 -6.78 20.15
N LYS A 115 -11.39 -7.68 19.63
CA LYS A 115 -12.28 -8.54 20.43
C LYS A 115 -11.50 -9.48 21.35
N GLU A 116 -10.44 -10.09 20.84
CA GLU A 116 -9.57 -10.97 21.63
C GLU A 116 -8.86 -10.20 22.75
N ALA A 117 -8.30 -9.03 22.45
CA ALA A 117 -7.67 -8.16 23.45
C ALA A 117 -8.67 -7.70 24.53
N PHE A 118 -9.87 -7.28 24.12
CA PHE A 118 -10.94 -6.90 25.05
C PHE A 118 -11.33 -8.06 25.97
N LYS A 119 -11.61 -9.23 25.39
CA LYS A 119 -11.95 -10.44 26.17
C LYS A 119 -10.85 -10.78 27.17
N ASN A 120 -9.59 -10.73 26.74
CA ASN A 120 -8.45 -11.02 27.59
C ASN A 120 -8.30 -10.00 28.74
N SER A 121 -8.56 -8.73 28.47
CA SER A 121 -8.54 -7.68 29.52
C SER A 121 -9.67 -7.84 30.55
N CYS A 122 -10.78 -8.47 30.16
CA CYS A 122 -11.90 -8.77 31.04
C CYS A 122 -11.72 -10.09 31.83
N LEU A 123 -10.70 -10.91 31.55
CA LEU A 123 -10.44 -12.13 32.31
C LEU A 123 -10.08 -11.77 33.75
N GLY A 124 -11.01 -12.03 34.67
CA GLY A 124 -10.88 -11.72 36.10
C GLY A 124 -11.84 -10.62 36.60
N LEU A 125 -12.53 -9.92 35.70
CA LEU A 125 -13.62 -9.03 36.08
C LEU A 125 -14.90 -9.85 36.22
N LYS A 126 -15.47 -9.89 37.43
CA LYS A 126 -16.88 -10.28 37.61
C LYS A 126 -17.72 -9.16 36.99
N LEU A 127 -18.13 -9.34 35.74
CA LEU A 127 -19.21 -8.55 35.19
C LEU A 127 -20.44 -8.80 36.07
N LEU A 128 -20.94 -7.75 36.71
CA LEU A 128 -22.24 -7.79 37.37
C LEU A 128 -23.26 -8.12 36.28
N GLU A 129 -23.91 -9.27 36.42
CA GLU A 129 -25.08 -9.64 35.61
C GLU A 129 -26.13 -8.54 35.82
N PHE A 130 -26.20 -7.60 34.89
CA PHE A 130 -27.29 -6.63 34.88
C PHE A 130 -28.55 -7.38 34.47
N HIS A 131 -29.29 -7.87 35.46
CA HIS A 131 -30.68 -8.26 35.26
C HIS A 131 -31.47 -7.03 34.79
N GLN A 132 -31.69 -6.93 33.48
CA GLN A 132 -32.71 -6.05 32.93
C GLN A 132 -34.08 -6.63 33.30
N GLU A 133 -34.57 -6.32 34.49
CA GLU A 133 -36.02 -6.22 34.70
C GLU A 133 -36.48 -4.92 34.06
N LEU A 134 -36.74 -4.96 32.75
CA LEU A 134 -37.54 -3.94 32.08
C LEU A 134 -39.00 -4.20 32.49
N ARG A 135 -39.46 -3.40 33.46
CA ARG A 135 -40.87 -3.26 33.82
C ARG A 135 -41.55 -2.20 32.95
#